data_AF-A0A2H6ND15-F1
#
_entry.id   AF-A0A2H6ND15-F1
#
_cell.length_a   1.000
_cell.length_b   1.000
_cell.length_c   1.000
_cell.angle_alpha   90.00
_cell.angle_beta   90.00
_cell.angle_gamma   90.00
#
_symmetry.space_group_name_H-M   'P 1'
#
loop_
_entity.id
_entity.type
_entity.pdbx_description
1 polymer ?
#
loop_
_entity_poly.entity_id
_entity_poly.type
_entity_poly.pdbx_seq_one_letter_code
_entity_poly.pdbx_strand_id
1 'polypeptide(L)'
;ILFENSLITQSRLMLLESILIFFILLAVLSYLKFHNSQKESPFSARWWLWLLLTGISCSCAVGVKYMGLFTYLLILCLAGIHSWQLLGDHSLPNVSLLGHFLARGLALLVLPVAIYVSFFYIHLILLYRSGPHDQIMSSAFQASLEGGLSRITQGQPLEVAYGSQITLRNILGKPLPCWLHSHRNIYPIRYDNGRGSSHQQQVTCYPFKDVNNWWIIKDPGRQQLVASNPPRPVQHGNIVQLVHGITTRYLNTHDVAAPLSPHSQEVSCYIDYNISMPAQNLWRVEIVNRDSDNEIWKTILSEVRLIHVNTSAVLKLSGASLPEWGYRQLEVIGEKISKGYHQSMLWNVEEHRYGKSHEQKEREVELHLPTQINISQKLTFIAKFTELQWKILTLKNEDTEHKYSSSPLDWITLETNIAYWFHSSSGAQIHLLGNLV
;
A
#
# COMPACT_ATOMS: atom_id res chain seq x y z
N ILE A 1 -6.58 -6.74 -39.83
CA ILE A 1 -6.78 -7.25 -38.44
C ILE A 1 -5.97 -8.52 -38.20
N LEU A 2 -6.15 -9.61 -38.98
CA LEU A 2 -5.47 -10.88 -38.66
C LEU A 2 -3.95 -10.83 -38.90
N PHE A 3 -3.50 -10.09 -39.92
CA PHE A 3 -2.09 -9.81 -40.19
C PHE A 3 -1.72 -8.41 -39.68
N GLU A 4 -1.93 -8.15 -38.39
CA GLU A 4 -1.57 -6.88 -37.74
C GLU A 4 -0.55 -7.16 -36.63
N ASN A 5 0.68 -6.68 -36.79
CA ASN A 5 1.79 -7.01 -35.88
C ASN A 5 1.54 -6.53 -34.46
N SER A 6 0.92 -5.36 -34.27
CA SER A 6 0.62 -4.83 -32.94
C SER A 6 -0.32 -5.77 -32.17
N LEU A 7 -1.36 -6.28 -32.82
CA LEU A 7 -2.32 -7.22 -32.22
C LEU A 7 -1.70 -8.59 -31.94
N ILE A 8 -0.84 -9.08 -32.85
CA ILE A 8 -0.13 -10.35 -32.66
C ILE A 8 0.82 -10.26 -31.46
N THR A 9 1.61 -9.19 -31.36
CA THR A 9 2.54 -8.99 -30.25
C THR A 9 1.79 -8.87 -28.92
N GLN A 10 0.69 -8.12 -28.87
CA GLN A 10 -0.14 -7.98 -27.66
C GLN A 10 -0.81 -9.29 -27.24
N SER A 11 -1.30 -10.09 -28.19
CA SER A 11 -1.99 -11.34 -27.90
C SER A 11 -1.05 -12.51 -27.55
N ARG A 12 0.23 -12.41 -27.95
CA ARG A 12 1.23 -13.46 -27.67
C ARG A 12 1.70 -13.46 -26.21
N LEU A 13 1.64 -12.33 -25.52
CA LEU A 13 2.10 -12.19 -24.13
C LEU A 13 0.92 -12.24 -23.15
N MET A 14 1.20 -12.52 -21.88
CA MET A 14 0.19 -12.55 -20.80
C MET A 14 -0.19 -11.12 -20.37
N LEU A 15 -0.76 -10.36 -21.30
CA LEU A 15 -1.18 -8.97 -21.14
C LEU A 15 -2.70 -8.84 -21.11
N LEU A 16 -3.19 -7.88 -20.33
CA LEU A 16 -4.63 -7.61 -20.15
C LEU A 16 -5.26 -7.00 -21.40
N GLU A 17 -4.44 -6.34 -22.23
CA GLU A 17 -4.82 -5.64 -23.45
C GLU A 17 -5.49 -6.58 -24.46
N SER A 18 -5.01 -7.82 -24.59
CA SER A 18 -5.60 -8.81 -25.49
C SER A 18 -7.03 -9.18 -25.10
N ILE A 19 -7.27 -9.38 -23.80
CA ILE A 19 -8.58 -9.70 -23.23
C ILE A 19 -9.54 -8.50 -23.35
N LEU A 20 -9.02 -7.29 -23.12
CA LEU A 20 -9.77 -6.05 -23.31
C LEU A 20 -10.23 -5.88 -24.77
N ILE A 21 -9.32 -6.04 -25.74
CA ILE A 21 -9.62 -5.92 -27.17
C ILE A 21 -10.69 -6.93 -27.58
N PHE A 22 -10.59 -8.17 -27.10
CA PHE A 22 -11.61 -9.20 -27.35
C PHE A 22 -13.00 -8.75 -26.91
N PHE A 23 -13.16 -8.29 -25.66
CA PHE A 23 -14.46 -7.86 -25.16
C PHE A 23 -14.98 -6.58 -25.82
N ILE A 24 -14.10 -5.64 -26.18
CA ILE A 24 -14.47 -4.43 -26.93
C ILE A 24 -15.02 -4.79 -28.31
N LEU A 25 -14.32 -5.64 -29.07
CA LEU A 25 -14.77 -6.07 -30.40
C LEU A 25 -16.05 -6.90 -30.31
N LEU A 26 -16.17 -7.77 -29.30
CA LEU A 26 -17.38 -8.56 -29.06
C LEU A 26 -18.58 -7.65 -28.71
N ALA A 27 -18.38 -6.61 -27.90
CA ALA A 27 -19.42 -5.64 -27.56
C ALA A 27 -19.92 -4.88 -28.79
N VAL A 28 -19.01 -4.39 -29.65
CA VAL A 28 -19.38 -3.69 -30.89
C VAL A 28 -20.09 -4.65 -31.86
N LEU A 29 -19.54 -5.85 -32.07
CA LEU A 29 -20.14 -6.86 -32.95
C LEU A 29 -21.53 -7.27 -32.49
N SER A 30 -21.70 -7.58 -31.20
CA SER A 30 -22.99 -7.98 -30.63
C SER A 30 -24.02 -6.86 -30.73
N TYR A 31 -23.62 -5.60 -30.54
CA TYR A 31 -24.52 -4.46 -30.72
C TYR A 31 -24.96 -4.27 -32.18
N LEU A 32 -24.04 -4.44 -33.14
CA LEU A 32 -24.39 -4.38 -34.56
C LEU A 32 -25.33 -5.52 -34.98
N LYS A 33 -25.07 -6.75 -34.49
CA LYS A 33 -25.96 -7.91 -34.71
C LYS A 33 -27.34 -7.71 -34.07
N PHE A 34 -27.37 -7.12 -32.89
CA PHE A 34 -28.60 -6.69 -32.23
C PHE A 34 -29.38 -5.68 -33.08
N HIS A 35 -28.72 -4.63 -33.58
CA HIS A 35 -29.36 -3.61 -34.41
C HIS A 35 -29.93 -4.18 -35.72
N ASN A 36 -29.23 -5.12 -36.35
CA ASN A 36 -29.77 -5.81 -37.54
C ASN A 36 -30.97 -6.69 -37.18
N SER A 37 -30.87 -7.47 -36.10
CA SER A 37 -31.98 -8.30 -35.63
C SER A 37 -33.21 -7.49 -35.20
N GLN A 38 -33.03 -6.25 -34.73
CA GLN A 38 -34.12 -5.33 -34.41
C GLN A 38 -34.95 -4.97 -35.65
N LYS A 39 -34.31 -4.82 -36.82
CA LYS A 39 -35.00 -4.50 -38.08
C LYS A 39 -35.79 -5.69 -38.62
N GLU A 40 -35.27 -6.91 -38.44
CA GLU A 40 -35.89 -8.12 -38.98
C GLU A 40 -36.95 -8.73 -38.04
N SER A 41 -36.63 -8.89 -36.76
CA SER A 41 -37.49 -9.60 -35.80
C SER A 41 -37.30 -9.09 -34.35
N PRO A 42 -37.97 -7.98 -33.98
CA PRO A 42 -37.90 -7.44 -32.62
C PRO A 42 -38.40 -8.46 -31.59
N PHE A 43 -37.80 -8.46 -30.39
CA PHE A 43 -38.11 -9.37 -29.28
C PHE A 43 -37.95 -10.88 -29.55
N SER A 44 -37.28 -11.28 -30.64
CA SER A 44 -36.92 -12.67 -30.88
C SER A 44 -35.85 -13.19 -29.90
N ALA A 45 -35.68 -14.51 -29.80
CA ALA A 45 -34.62 -15.09 -28.97
C ALA A 45 -33.21 -14.65 -29.41
N ARG A 46 -32.99 -14.48 -30.72
CA ARG A 46 -31.73 -13.96 -31.28
C ARG A 46 -31.51 -12.50 -30.88
N TRP A 47 -32.56 -11.70 -30.90
CA TRP A 47 -32.52 -10.31 -30.46
C TRP A 47 -32.08 -10.19 -29.00
N TRP A 48 -32.69 -10.97 -28.11
CA TRP A 48 -32.32 -11.02 -26.70
C TRP A 48 -30.90 -11.52 -26.48
N LEU A 49 -30.49 -12.56 -27.20
CA LEU A 49 -29.12 -13.08 -27.11
C LEU A 49 -28.10 -11.99 -27.43
N TRP A 50 -28.24 -11.29 -28.55
CA TRP A 50 -27.29 -10.24 -28.94
C TRP A 50 -27.33 -9.03 -28.01
N LEU A 51 -28.51 -8.65 -27.52
CA LEU A 51 -28.67 -7.55 -26.58
C LEU A 51 -27.99 -7.86 -25.23
N LEU A 52 -28.25 -9.04 -24.65
CA LEU A 52 -27.62 -9.46 -23.39
C LEU A 52 -26.12 -9.65 -23.56
N LEU A 53 -25.68 -10.23 -24.68
CA LEU A 53 -24.26 -10.39 -24.98
C LEU A 53 -23.55 -9.03 -25.09
N THR A 54 -24.23 -8.01 -25.62
CA THR A 54 -23.70 -6.64 -25.65
C THR A 54 -23.45 -6.14 -24.22
N GLY A 55 -24.45 -6.25 -23.35
CA GLY A 55 -24.34 -5.80 -21.95
C GLY A 55 -23.24 -6.54 -21.16
N ILE A 56 -23.20 -7.87 -21.27
CA ILE A 56 -22.16 -8.70 -20.65
C ILE A 56 -20.77 -8.30 -21.16
N SER A 57 -20.59 -8.19 -22.48
CA SER A 57 -19.29 -7.85 -23.08
C SER A 57 -18.81 -6.46 -22.67
N CYS A 58 -19.72 -5.48 -22.58
CA CYS A 58 -19.40 -4.14 -22.06
C CYS A 58 -18.92 -4.19 -20.61
N SER A 59 -19.62 -4.93 -19.75
CA SER A 59 -19.21 -5.09 -18.35
C SER A 59 -17.86 -5.78 -18.22
N CYS A 60 -17.60 -6.82 -19.01
CA CYS A 60 -16.30 -7.50 -19.04
C CYS A 60 -15.19 -6.55 -19.50
N ALA A 61 -15.41 -5.74 -20.53
CA ALA A 61 -14.42 -4.76 -21.00
C ALA A 61 -14.06 -3.74 -19.90
N VAL A 62 -15.06 -3.14 -19.24
CA VAL A 62 -14.85 -2.20 -18.12
C VAL A 62 -14.20 -2.89 -16.92
N GLY A 63 -14.58 -4.14 -16.64
CA GLY A 63 -14.02 -4.96 -15.57
C GLY A 63 -12.54 -5.30 -15.75
N VAL A 64 -12.08 -5.48 -17.00
CA VAL A 64 -10.66 -5.70 -17.31
C VAL A 64 -9.85 -4.42 -17.15
N LYS A 65 -10.32 -3.31 -17.74
CA LYS A 65 -9.64 -2.00 -17.67
C LYS A 65 -10.65 -0.88 -17.91
N TYR A 66 -10.50 0.24 -17.19
CA TYR A 66 -11.40 1.39 -17.36
C TYR A 66 -11.37 2.04 -18.75
N MET A 67 -10.37 1.75 -19.58
CA MET A 67 -10.39 2.13 -21.00
C MET A 67 -11.60 1.56 -21.76
N GLY A 68 -12.15 0.42 -21.31
CA GLY A 68 -13.40 -0.14 -21.85
C GLY A 68 -14.63 0.76 -21.66
N LEU A 69 -14.56 1.73 -20.74
CA LEU A 69 -15.63 2.71 -20.52
C LEU A 69 -15.93 3.54 -21.78
N PHE A 70 -14.90 3.87 -22.57
CA PHE A 70 -15.08 4.66 -23.79
C PHE A 70 -15.91 3.89 -24.85
N THR A 71 -15.66 2.59 -25.02
CA THR A 71 -16.46 1.74 -25.90
C THR A 71 -17.88 1.60 -25.37
N TYR A 72 -18.05 1.44 -24.05
CA TYR A 72 -19.38 1.35 -23.45
C TYR A 72 -20.19 2.64 -23.65
N LEU A 73 -19.58 3.82 -23.44
CA LEU A 73 -20.21 5.12 -23.70
C LEU A 73 -20.57 5.29 -25.19
N LEU A 74 -19.72 4.83 -26.11
CA LEU A 74 -20.03 4.82 -27.53
C LEU A 74 -21.28 3.98 -27.84
N ILE A 75 -21.35 2.76 -27.30
CA ILE A 75 -22.52 1.88 -27.48
C ILE A 75 -23.78 2.49 -26.86
N LEU A 76 -23.69 3.10 -25.68
CA LEU A 76 -24.81 3.81 -25.06
C LEU A 76 -25.27 5.01 -25.88
N CYS A 77 -24.35 5.78 -26.46
CA CYS A 77 -24.67 6.89 -27.36
C CYS A 77 -25.42 6.38 -28.60
N LEU A 78 -24.91 5.33 -29.24
CA LEU A 78 -25.57 4.70 -30.38
C LEU A 78 -26.95 4.13 -30.01
N ALA A 79 -27.08 3.53 -28.81
CA ALA A 79 -28.35 3.03 -28.30
C ALA A 79 -29.34 4.16 -28.02
N GLY A 80 -28.86 5.31 -27.53
CA GLY A 80 -29.64 6.53 -27.37
C GLY A 80 -30.17 7.04 -28.71
N ILE A 81 -29.31 7.17 -29.72
CA ILE A 81 -29.70 7.59 -31.07
C ILE A 81 -30.73 6.63 -31.68
N HIS A 82 -30.50 5.31 -31.60
CA HIS A 82 -31.45 4.32 -32.12
C HIS A 82 -32.76 4.26 -31.34
N SER A 83 -32.75 4.64 -30.05
CA SER A 83 -33.98 4.74 -29.26
C SER A 83 -34.75 6.02 -29.58
N TRP A 84 -34.04 7.11 -29.86
CA TRP A 84 -34.63 8.36 -30.34
C TRP A 84 -35.32 8.18 -31.70
N GLN A 85 -34.68 7.48 -32.64
CA GLN A 85 -35.30 7.16 -33.93
C GLN A 85 -36.56 6.31 -33.79
N LEU A 86 -36.56 5.36 -32.85
CA LEU A 86 -37.72 4.50 -32.57
C LEU A 86 -38.89 5.29 -31.97
N LEU A 87 -38.61 6.33 -31.17
CA LEU A 87 -39.62 7.23 -30.61
C LEU A 87 -40.36 8.03 -31.70
N GLY A 88 -39.68 8.36 -32.81
CA GLY A 88 -40.27 9.05 -33.95
C GLY A 88 -41.10 8.17 -34.87
N ASP A 89 -41.15 6.86 -34.65
CA ASP A 89 -41.90 5.93 -35.48
C ASP A 89 -43.35 5.78 -35.00
N HIS A 90 -44.28 6.48 -35.67
CA HIS A 90 -45.69 6.46 -35.35
C HIS A 90 -46.40 5.13 -35.70
N SER A 91 -45.72 4.19 -36.36
CA SER A 91 -46.30 2.88 -36.70
C SER A 91 -46.36 1.92 -35.51
N LEU A 92 -45.61 2.21 -34.44
CA LEU A 92 -45.47 1.32 -33.29
C LEU A 92 -46.43 1.70 -32.14
N PRO A 93 -47.09 0.71 -31.51
CA PRO A 93 -47.92 0.98 -30.34
C PRO A 93 -47.05 1.37 -29.14
N ASN A 94 -47.53 2.31 -28.33
CA ASN A 94 -46.83 2.84 -27.15
C ASN A 94 -46.34 1.74 -26.18
N VAL A 95 -47.07 0.63 -26.08
CA VAL A 95 -46.68 -0.52 -25.22
C VAL A 95 -45.42 -1.21 -25.76
N SER A 96 -45.30 -1.40 -27.07
CA SER A 96 -44.12 -1.99 -27.70
C SER A 96 -42.91 -1.07 -27.57
N LEU A 97 -43.13 0.24 -27.74
CA LEU A 97 -42.11 1.26 -27.54
C LEU A 97 -41.57 1.22 -26.10
N LEU A 98 -42.45 1.20 -25.08
CA LEU A 98 -42.06 1.05 -23.68
C LEU A 98 -41.28 -0.25 -23.45
N GLY A 99 -41.71 -1.36 -24.04
CA GLY A 99 -40.99 -2.64 -23.99
C GLY A 99 -39.56 -2.54 -24.53
N HIS A 100 -39.34 -1.83 -25.63
CA HIS A 100 -38.00 -1.62 -26.18
C HIS A 100 -37.11 -0.78 -25.26
N PHE A 101 -37.64 0.30 -24.67
CA PHE A 101 -36.90 1.12 -23.72
C PHE A 101 -36.55 0.34 -22.46
N LEU A 102 -37.50 -0.41 -21.90
CA LEU A 102 -37.26 -1.24 -20.70
C LEU A 102 -36.24 -2.34 -20.97
N ALA A 103 -36.36 -3.05 -22.10
CA ALA A 103 -35.41 -4.11 -22.45
C ALA A 103 -33.98 -3.56 -22.67
N ARG A 104 -33.84 -2.43 -23.37
CA ARG A 104 -32.53 -1.77 -23.55
C ARG A 104 -31.97 -1.23 -22.23
N GLY A 105 -32.79 -0.59 -21.41
CA GLY A 105 -32.37 -0.10 -20.09
C GLY A 105 -31.92 -1.25 -19.16
N LEU A 106 -32.67 -2.34 -19.13
CA LEU A 106 -32.31 -3.51 -18.34
C LEU A 106 -30.99 -4.14 -18.82
N ALA A 107 -30.84 -4.36 -20.12
CA ALA A 107 -29.70 -5.09 -20.67
C ALA A 107 -28.43 -4.23 -20.86
N LEU A 108 -28.57 -2.93 -21.12
CA LEU A 108 -27.44 -2.03 -21.37
C LEU A 108 -27.10 -1.12 -20.20
N LEU A 109 -27.91 -1.02 -19.14
CA LEU A 109 -27.57 -0.25 -17.94
C LEU A 109 -27.55 -1.11 -16.68
N VAL A 110 -28.64 -1.82 -16.38
CA VAL A 110 -28.76 -2.59 -15.12
C VAL A 110 -27.86 -3.82 -15.14
N LEU A 111 -27.90 -4.62 -16.22
CA LEU A 111 -27.12 -5.84 -16.35
C LEU A 111 -25.60 -5.57 -16.29
N PRO A 112 -25.02 -4.59 -17.03
CA PRO A 112 -23.59 -4.35 -16.96
C PRO A 112 -23.14 -3.88 -15.57
N VAL A 113 -23.93 -3.04 -14.90
CA VAL A 113 -23.62 -2.60 -13.53
C VAL A 113 -23.66 -3.78 -12.57
N ALA A 114 -24.67 -4.64 -12.65
CA ALA A 114 -24.79 -5.82 -11.80
C ALA A 114 -23.61 -6.79 -11.98
N ILE A 115 -23.19 -7.04 -13.23
CA ILE A 115 -22.04 -7.90 -13.52
C ILE A 115 -20.75 -7.26 -12.98
N TYR A 116 -20.53 -5.96 -13.20
CA TYR A 116 -19.35 -5.25 -12.69
C TYR A 116 -19.26 -5.33 -11.16
N VAL A 117 -20.37 -5.07 -10.44
CA VAL A 117 -20.42 -5.21 -8.97
C VAL A 117 -20.16 -6.66 -8.55
N SER A 118 -20.65 -7.65 -9.30
CA SER A 118 -20.41 -9.07 -8.99
C SER A 118 -18.94 -9.48 -9.11
N PHE A 119 -18.19 -8.92 -10.06
CA PHE A 119 -16.74 -9.13 -10.15
C PHE A 119 -16.03 -8.67 -8.88
N PHE A 120 -16.38 -7.50 -8.35
CA PHE A 120 -15.79 -7.00 -7.11
C PHE A 120 -16.27 -7.75 -5.87
N TYR A 121 -17.50 -8.26 -5.90
CA TYR A 121 -18.01 -9.16 -4.86
C TYR A 121 -17.17 -10.44 -4.79
N ILE A 122 -16.93 -11.09 -5.93
CA ILE A 122 -16.07 -12.27 -6.02
C ILE A 122 -14.62 -11.92 -5.62
N HIS A 123 -14.09 -10.80 -6.09
CA HIS A 123 -12.74 -10.33 -5.77
C HIS A 123 -12.53 -10.19 -4.25
N LEU A 124 -13.43 -9.49 -3.56
CA LEU A 124 -13.32 -9.25 -2.11
C LEU A 124 -13.58 -10.50 -1.25
N ILE A 125 -14.28 -11.50 -1.79
CA ILE A 125 -14.45 -12.80 -1.12
C ILE A 125 -13.21 -13.68 -1.31
N LEU A 126 -12.63 -13.70 -2.51
CA LEU A 126 -11.44 -14.50 -2.80
C LEU A 126 -10.20 -13.92 -2.10
N LEU A 127 -10.06 -12.59 -2.08
CA LEU A 127 -8.92 -11.89 -1.48
C LEU A 127 -9.25 -11.43 -0.05
N TYR A 128 -9.51 -12.39 0.83
CA TYR A 128 -9.87 -12.11 2.23
C TYR A 128 -8.66 -11.94 3.16
N ARG A 129 -7.44 -12.24 2.70
CA ARG A 129 -6.20 -12.15 3.50
C ARG A 129 -5.48 -10.82 3.28
N SER A 130 -4.81 -10.34 4.34
CA SER A 130 -3.89 -9.20 4.26
C SER A 130 -2.69 -9.51 3.34
N GLY A 131 -2.19 -8.49 2.65
CA GLY A 131 -1.04 -8.56 1.75
C GLY A 131 -0.21 -7.28 1.79
N PRO A 132 0.98 -7.24 1.17
CA PRO A 132 1.97 -6.17 1.36
C PRO A 132 1.48 -4.75 0.98
N HIS A 133 0.45 -4.65 0.16
CA HIS A 133 -0.09 -3.38 -0.35
C HIS A 133 -1.46 -3.00 0.25
N ASP A 134 -1.94 -3.70 1.29
CA ASP A 134 -3.21 -3.38 1.95
C ASP A 134 -3.17 -2.03 2.71
N GLN A 135 -1.98 -1.51 2.96
CA GLN A 135 -1.72 -0.25 3.68
C GLN A 135 -2.28 0.99 2.98
N ILE A 136 -2.53 0.88 1.67
CA ILE A 136 -3.18 1.93 0.88
C ILE A 136 -4.64 2.14 1.34
N MET A 137 -5.25 1.08 1.87
CA MET A 137 -6.62 1.08 2.38
C MET A 137 -6.68 1.66 3.80
N SER A 138 -7.88 1.97 4.28
CA SER A 138 -8.15 2.46 5.62
C SER A 138 -7.84 1.40 6.67
N SER A 139 -7.57 1.86 7.90
CA SER A 139 -7.38 0.97 9.05
C SER A 139 -8.56 0.03 9.28
N ALA A 140 -9.79 0.50 9.05
CA ALA A 140 -10.99 -0.32 9.16
C ALA A 140 -11.05 -1.40 8.07
N PHE A 141 -10.71 -1.06 6.82
CA PHE A 141 -10.64 -2.02 5.72
C PHE A 141 -9.59 -3.09 5.99
N GLN A 142 -8.38 -2.68 6.36
CA GLN A 142 -7.30 -3.60 6.74
C GLN A 142 -7.73 -4.49 7.91
N ALA A 143 -8.44 -3.95 8.90
CA ALA A 143 -8.96 -4.71 10.02
C ALA A 143 -9.99 -5.78 9.62
N SER A 144 -10.68 -5.58 8.51
CA SER A 144 -11.64 -6.57 8.00
C SER A 144 -11.01 -7.74 7.23
N LEU A 145 -9.70 -7.69 6.95
CA LEU A 145 -8.93 -8.75 6.30
C LEU A 145 -8.34 -9.70 7.34
N GLU A 146 -8.29 -11.00 7.02
CA GLU A 146 -7.63 -12.00 7.87
C GLU A 146 -6.11 -11.73 7.89
N GLY A 147 -5.58 -11.53 9.10
CA GLY A 147 -4.18 -11.12 9.31
C GLY A 147 -3.92 -9.62 9.25
N GLY A 148 -4.93 -8.78 9.01
CA GLY A 148 -4.80 -7.32 8.93
C GLY A 148 -4.95 -6.57 10.28
N LEU A 149 -5.20 -5.26 10.22
CA LEU A 149 -5.08 -4.30 11.36
C LEU A 149 -6.01 -4.57 12.57
N SER A 150 -7.00 -5.46 12.49
CA SER A 150 -7.91 -5.83 13.60
C SER A 150 -7.18 -6.53 14.72
N ARG A 151 -6.05 -7.17 14.38
CA ARG A 151 -5.11 -7.74 15.33
C ARG A 151 -4.49 -6.71 16.28
N ILE A 152 -4.46 -5.44 15.87
CA ILE A 152 -3.62 -4.40 16.45
C ILE A 152 -4.35 -3.62 17.54
N THR A 153 -5.61 -3.22 17.36
CA THR A 153 -6.26 -2.31 18.33
C THR A 153 -7.03 -2.99 19.44
N GLN A 154 -7.41 -4.27 19.30
CA GLN A 154 -8.26 -4.95 20.29
C GLN A 154 -7.55 -6.13 20.96
N GLY A 155 -7.32 -6.00 22.27
CA GLY A 155 -6.81 -7.05 23.16
C GLY A 155 -5.30 -7.02 23.43
N GLN A 156 -4.54 -6.14 22.76
CA GLN A 156 -3.17 -5.85 23.19
C GLN A 156 -3.15 -5.15 24.55
N PRO A 157 -2.09 -5.31 25.36
CA PRO A 157 -2.03 -4.61 26.64
C PRO A 157 -1.99 -3.10 26.43
N LEU A 158 -2.72 -2.36 27.26
CA LEU A 158 -2.80 -0.91 27.14
C LEU A 158 -1.53 -0.22 27.64
N GLU A 159 -0.94 -0.70 28.72
CA GLU A 159 0.19 -0.06 29.40
C GLU A 159 1.52 -0.61 28.90
N VAL A 160 2.37 0.26 28.35
CA VAL A 160 3.73 -0.11 27.97
C VAL A 160 4.56 -0.26 29.23
N ALA A 161 5.08 -1.47 29.45
CA ALA A 161 5.89 -1.83 30.61
C ALA A 161 7.34 -2.15 30.24
N TYR A 162 8.24 -2.20 31.23
CA TYR A 162 9.55 -2.79 31.04
C TYR A 162 9.43 -4.29 30.70
N GLY A 163 10.16 -4.74 29.67
CA GLY A 163 10.06 -6.06 29.04
C GLY A 163 8.99 -6.16 27.94
N SER A 164 8.33 -5.04 27.61
CA SER A 164 7.35 -5.00 26.51
C SER A 164 8.05 -5.02 25.15
N GLN A 165 7.52 -5.83 24.25
CA GLN A 165 7.84 -5.83 22.82
C GLN A 165 6.84 -4.91 22.12
N ILE A 166 7.34 -3.90 21.42
CA ILE A 166 6.54 -2.84 20.79
C ILE A 166 6.99 -2.54 19.36
N THR A 167 6.10 -2.01 18.54
CA THR A 167 6.47 -1.31 17.30
C THR A 167 6.22 0.18 17.46
N LEU A 168 7.20 1.00 17.07
CA LEU A 168 7.12 2.46 17.16
C LEU A 168 6.83 3.03 15.78
N ARG A 169 5.72 3.75 15.66
CA ARG A 169 5.31 4.43 14.43
C ARG A 169 5.47 5.94 14.58
N ASN A 170 5.95 6.60 13.53
CA ASN A 170 6.07 8.05 13.52
C ASN A 170 4.73 8.72 13.22
N ILE A 171 4.39 9.79 13.93
CA ILE A 171 3.08 10.47 13.78
C ILE A 171 2.99 11.29 12.49
N LEU A 172 4.09 11.87 11.99
CA LEU A 172 4.07 12.65 10.76
C LEU A 172 3.65 11.83 9.55
N GLY A 173 3.94 10.52 9.53
CA GLY A 173 3.87 9.55 8.40
C GLY A 173 2.64 9.63 7.48
N LYS A 174 2.51 10.74 6.77
CA LYS A 174 1.53 11.07 5.74
C LYS A 174 2.32 11.72 4.61
N PRO A 175 2.30 11.15 3.39
CA PRO A 175 1.32 10.18 2.89
C PRO A 175 1.62 8.71 3.23
N LEU A 176 2.85 8.32 3.61
CA LEU A 176 3.20 6.93 3.92
C LEU A 176 3.46 6.72 5.43
N PRO A 177 2.87 5.67 6.06
CA PRO A 177 3.21 5.29 7.43
C PRO A 177 4.67 4.88 7.53
N CYS A 178 5.25 4.98 8.73
CA CYS A 178 6.66 4.72 8.92
C CYS A 178 6.95 4.18 10.32
N TRP A 179 7.58 3.01 10.39
CA TRP A 179 7.96 2.36 11.65
C TRP A 179 9.47 2.41 11.87
N LEU A 180 9.88 2.62 13.12
CA LEU A 180 11.29 2.53 13.51
C LEU A 180 11.80 1.11 13.22
N HIS A 181 12.82 1.02 12.40
CA HIS A 181 13.29 -0.23 11.80
C HIS A 181 14.80 -0.38 11.97
N SER A 182 15.28 -1.61 12.07
CA SER A 182 16.70 -1.90 12.02
C SER A 182 16.96 -3.29 11.46
N HIS A 183 18.00 -3.45 10.66
CA HIS A 183 18.36 -4.72 10.02
C HIS A 183 19.86 -4.93 10.15
N ARG A 184 20.38 -6.12 9.82
CA ARG A 184 21.79 -6.50 10.08
C ARG A 184 22.83 -5.66 9.31
N ASN A 185 22.43 -4.86 8.34
CA ASN A 185 23.36 -4.03 7.58
C ASN A 185 23.85 -2.85 8.40
N ILE A 186 25.06 -2.41 8.07
CA ILE A 186 25.79 -1.36 8.76
C ILE A 186 25.92 -0.12 7.88
N TYR A 187 26.05 1.06 8.48
CA TYR A 187 26.34 2.28 7.73
C TYR A 187 27.68 2.15 6.97
N PRO A 188 27.80 2.69 5.76
CA PRO A 188 29.06 2.65 5.02
C PRO A 188 30.12 3.47 5.75
N ILE A 189 31.40 3.06 5.76
CA ILE A 189 32.47 3.75 6.50
C ILE A 189 32.55 5.25 6.15
N ARG A 190 32.28 5.58 4.88
CA ARG A 190 32.11 6.95 4.40
C ARG A 190 30.79 7.06 3.64
N TYR A 191 30.06 8.15 3.84
CA TYR A 191 28.90 8.48 3.02
C TYR A 191 29.33 9.02 1.65
N ASP A 192 28.37 9.18 0.74
CA ASP A 192 28.62 9.64 -0.64
C ASP A 192 29.29 11.02 -0.72
N ASN A 193 29.11 11.86 0.30
CA ASN A 193 29.77 13.17 0.40
C ASN A 193 31.14 13.15 1.09
N GLY A 194 31.72 11.96 1.31
CA GLY A 194 33.06 11.77 1.86
C GLY A 194 33.18 11.88 3.38
N ARG A 195 32.11 12.27 4.09
CA ARG A 195 32.09 12.29 5.57
C ARG A 195 32.13 10.86 6.13
N GLY A 196 32.81 10.68 7.26
CA GLY A 196 32.85 9.40 7.96
C GLY A 196 31.55 9.09 8.70
N SER A 197 31.20 7.80 8.77
CA SER A 197 30.11 7.29 9.61
C SER A 197 30.65 6.54 10.84
N SER A 198 29.77 6.13 11.74
CA SER A 198 30.13 5.25 12.86
C SER A 198 30.37 3.79 12.45
N HIS A 199 30.00 3.42 11.22
CA HIS A 199 29.97 2.04 10.74
C HIS A 199 29.10 1.09 11.60
N GLN A 200 28.18 1.62 12.41
CA GLN A 200 27.29 0.81 13.25
C GLN A 200 26.08 0.29 12.47
N GLN A 201 25.25 -0.54 13.11
CA GLN A 201 24.04 -1.10 12.50
C GLN A 201 23.06 0.02 12.17
N GLN A 202 22.49 -0.03 10.95
CA GLN A 202 21.58 0.99 10.44
C GLN A 202 20.28 1.03 11.25
N VAL A 203 19.81 2.25 11.53
CA VAL A 203 18.45 2.50 12.03
C VAL A 203 17.75 3.41 11.04
N THR A 204 16.60 2.97 10.59
CA THR A 204 15.84 3.63 9.54
C THR A 204 14.38 3.69 9.94
N CYS A 205 13.57 4.26 9.07
CA CYS A 205 12.14 4.20 9.19
C CYS A 205 11.57 3.53 7.93
N TYR A 206 10.97 2.36 8.13
CA TYR A 206 10.51 1.48 7.07
C TYR A 206 9.00 1.64 6.89
N PRO A 207 8.50 1.80 5.65
CA PRO A 207 7.07 2.03 5.42
C PRO A 207 6.25 0.76 5.38
N PHE A 208 6.81 -0.41 5.71
CA PHE A 208 6.05 -1.66 5.80
C PHE A 208 6.22 -2.33 7.15
N LYS A 209 5.26 -3.20 7.50
CA LYS A 209 5.35 -4.03 8.69
C LYS A 209 6.33 -5.16 8.47
N ASP A 210 7.26 -5.28 9.40
CA ASP A 210 8.33 -6.25 9.36
C ASP A 210 8.66 -6.73 10.79
N VAL A 211 9.20 -7.94 10.90
CA VAL A 211 9.69 -8.46 12.19
C VAL A 211 10.83 -7.59 12.77
N ASN A 212 11.57 -6.91 11.91
CA ASN A 212 12.63 -5.96 12.24
C ASN A 212 12.09 -4.58 12.71
N ASN A 213 10.78 -4.41 12.82
CA ASN A 213 10.17 -3.20 13.42
C ASN A 213 9.96 -3.35 14.92
N TRP A 214 10.20 -4.54 15.49
CA TRP A 214 9.96 -4.81 16.90
C TRP A 214 11.13 -4.35 17.78
N TRP A 215 10.81 -3.65 18.86
CA TRP A 215 11.73 -3.14 19.86
C TRP A 215 11.30 -3.61 21.25
N ILE A 216 12.26 -3.88 22.12
CA ILE A 216 12.04 -4.27 23.50
C ILE A 216 12.38 -3.09 24.41
N ILE A 217 11.44 -2.69 25.26
CA ILE A 217 11.66 -1.67 26.28
C ILE A 217 12.38 -2.30 27.48
N LYS A 218 13.64 -1.96 27.68
CA LYS A 218 14.48 -2.53 28.74
C LYS A 218 14.77 -1.51 29.84
N ASP A 219 14.80 -1.98 31.08
CA ASP A 219 15.27 -1.20 32.23
C ASP A 219 16.81 -1.13 32.22
N PRO A 220 17.42 0.07 32.22
CA PRO A 220 18.88 0.22 32.32
C PRO A 220 19.50 -0.50 33.53
N GLY A 221 18.77 -0.61 34.65
CA GLY A 221 19.24 -1.23 35.88
C GLY A 221 19.07 -2.75 35.96
N ARG A 222 18.46 -3.39 34.95
CA ARG A 222 18.21 -4.84 34.93
C ARG A 222 18.74 -5.50 33.66
N GLN A 223 19.18 -6.74 33.79
CA GLN A 223 19.67 -7.52 32.62
C GLN A 223 18.54 -8.22 31.86
N GLN A 224 17.38 -8.42 32.49
CA GLN A 224 16.26 -9.17 31.90
C GLN A 224 15.53 -8.36 30.83
N LEU A 225 15.18 -9.03 29.72
CA LEU A 225 14.41 -8.50 28.59
C LEU A 225 12.93 -8.91 28.64
N VAL A 226 12.51 -9.58 29.71
CA VAL A 226 11.18 -10.17 29.89
C VAL A 226 10.33 -9.26 30.76
N ALA A 227 9.02 -9.22 30.50
CA ALA A 227 8.10 -8.46 31.33
C ALA A 227 8.01 -9.08 32.74
N SER A 228 8.04 -8.23 33.77
CA SER A 228 7.81 -8.68 35.15
C SER A 228 6.35 -9.11 35.34
N ASN A 229 6.08 -9.94 36.35
CA ASN A 229 4.72 -10.29 36.75
C ASN A 229 4.49 -9.87 38.23
N PRO A 230 3.73 -8.80 38.51
CA PRO A 230 2.97 -7.95 37.57
C PRO A 230 3.87 -7.06 36.68
N PRO A 231 3.39 -6.64 35.48
CA PRO A 231 4.13 -5.73 34.61
C PRO A 231 4.39 -4.39 35.29
N ARG A 232 5.62 -3.86 35.13
CA ARG A 232 5.98 -2.54 35.67
C ARG A 232 5.85 -1.48 34.57
N PRO A 233 4.82 -0.61 34.59
CA PRO A 233 4.59 0.38 33.54
C PRO A 233 5.72 1.39 33.44
N VAL A 234 5.94 1.93 32.24
CA VAL A 234 6.85 3.06 32.00
C VAL A 234 6.06 4.34 32.10
N GLN A 235 6.52 5.26 32.93
CA GLN A 235 5.89 6.56 33.15
C GLN A 235 6.65 7.67 32.42
N HIS A 236 5.98 8.81 32.28
CA HIS A 236 6.63 10.04 31.84
C HIS A 236 7.92 10.32 32.62
N GLY A 237 8.98 10.74 31.92
CA GLY A 237 10.28 11.08 32.49
C GLY A 237 11.17 9.88 32.82
N ASN A 238 10.67 8.65 32.73
CA ASN A 238 11.48 7.45 32.97
C ASN A 238 12.54 7.27 31.87
N ILE A 239 13.67 6.68 32.27
CA ILE A 239 14.77 6.32 31.37
C ILE A 239 14.62 4.85 30.97
N VAL A 240 14.76 4.58 29.68
CA VAL A 240 14.65 3.27 29.07
C VAL A 240 15.83 3.00 28.14
N GLN A 241 16.09 1.73 27.88
CA GLN A 241 16.91 1.26 26.76
C GLN A 241 15.96 0.64 25.73
N LEU A 242 16.11 1.01 24.45
CA LEU A 242 15.40 0.36 23.36
C LEU A 242 16.33 -0.69 22.74
N VAL A 243 15.92 -1.95 22.79
CA VAL A 243 16.69 -3.07 22.25
C VAL A 243 15.98 -3.58 21.00
N HIS A 244 16.67 -3.64 19.88
CA HIS A 244 16.10 -4.17 18.65
C HIS A 244 15.77 -5.66 18.81
N GLY A 245 14.54 -6.05 18.47
CA GLY A 245 13.99 -7.38 18.79
C GLY A 245 14.76 -8.55 18.20
N ILE A 246 15.21 -8.40 16.95
CA ILE A 246 15.90 -9.47 16.20
C ILE A 246 17.42 -9.44 16.44
N THR A 247 18.05 -8.26 16.33
CA THR A 247 19.52 -8.19 16.43
C THR A 247 20.02 -8.01 17.87
N THR A 248 19.13 -7.78 18.83
CA THR A 248 19.41 -7.54 20.26
C THR A 248 20.37 -6.37 20.54
N ARG A 249 20.52 -5.46 19.56
CA ARG A 249 21.38 -4.28 19.65
C ARG A 249 20.62 -3.10 20.23
N TYR A 250 21.33 -2.21 20.91
CA TYR A 250 20.72 -1.05 21.57
C TYR A 250 20.60 0.13 20.62
N LEU A 251 19.43 0.77 20.61
CA LEU A 251 19.26 2.07 19.96
C LEU A 251 20.18 3.09 20.62
N ASN A 252 20.96 3.78 19.80
CA ASN A 252 22.05 4.65 20.21
C ASN A 252 22.07 5.89 19.30
N THR A 253 22.52 7.00 19.84
CA THR A 253 22.93 8.16 19.04
C THR A 253 24.16 8.76 19.67
N HIS A 254 24.96 9.45 18.87
CA HIS A 254 26.31 9.85 19.24
C HIS A 254 26.75 11.04 18.39
N ASP A 255 27.92 11.59 18.67
CA ASP A 255 28.43 12.79 17.99
C ASP A 255 29.06 12.47 16.62
N VAL A 256 28.27 11.84 15.76
CA VAL A 256 28.54 11.63 14.33
C VAL A 256 27.39 12.25 13.56
N ALA A 257 27.70 12.98 12.50
CA ALA A 257 26.70 13.67 11.70
C ALA A 257 25.87 12.67 10.87
N ALA A 258 24.56 12.87 10.77
CA ALA A 258 23.67 11.98 10.04
C ALA A 258 24.02 11.91 8.53
N PRO A 259 23.65 10.81 7.84
CA PRO A 259 24.04 10.55 6.45
C PRO A 259 23.60 11.62 5.45
N LEU A 260 22.37 12.12 5.57
CA LEU A 260 21.79 13.13 4.67
C LEU A 260 21.59 14.47 5.39
N SER A 261 21.41 14.45 6.71
CA SER A 261 21.16 15.63 7.54
C SER A 261 22.41 16.02 8.38
N PRO A 262 23.42 16.72 7.82
CA PRO A 262 24.72 16.92 8.48
C PRO A 262 24.68 17.73 9.78
N HIS A 263 23.60 18.47 10.02
CA HIS A 263 23.40 19.27 11.23
C HIS A 263 22.83 18.46 12.40
N SER A 264 22.41 17.22 12.15
CA SER A 264 21.79 16.32 13.12
C SER A 264 22.69 15.11 13.38
N GLN A 265 22.44 14.41 14.48
CA GLN A 265 23.20 13.23 14.90
C GLN A 265 22.72 11.97 14.18
N GLU A 266 23.66 11.09 13.83
CA GLU A 266 23.36 9.73 13.36
C GLU A 266 22.69 8.93 14.49
N VAL A 267 21.64 8.20 14.13
CA VAL A 267 20.99 7.22 15.00
C VAL A 267 21.34 5.84 14.48
N SER A 268 21.79 4.97 15.37
CA SER A 268 22.32 3.65 15.03
C SER A 268 21.93 2.62 16.08
N CYS A 269 22.10 1.35 15.74
CA CYS A 269 22.10 0.25 16.70
C CYS A 269 23.57 -0.02 17.09
N TYR A 270 23.92 0.19 18.35
CA TYR A 270 25.31 0.20 18.81
C TYR A 270 26.00 -1.16 18.58
N ILE A 271 27.16 -1.12 17.93
CA ILE A 271 28.07 -2.25 17.78
C ILE A 271 29.33 -1.94 18.56
N ASP A 272 29.68 -2.82 19.50
CA ASP A 272 30.95 -2.75 20.21
C ASP A 272 32.06 -3.30 19.30
N TYR A 273 32.85 -2.38 18.73
CA TYR A 273 34.04 -2.72 17.97
C TYR A 273 35.30 -2.85 18.84
N ASN A 274 35.15 -2.86 20.17
CA ASN A 274 36.26 -2.78 21.12
C ASN A 274 37.10 -1.51 20.92
N ILE A 275 36.42 -0.42 20.54
CA ILE A 275 36.97 0.92 20.37
C ILE A 275 36.55 1.74 21.60
N SER A 276 37.32 2.76 21.98
CA SER A 276 37.09 3.63 23.15
C SER A 276 35.79 4.47 23.14
N MET A 277 34.80 4.15 22.30
CA MET A 277 33.51 4.82 22.24
C MET A 277 32.47 4.00 23.03
N PRO A 278 32.16 4.36 24.29
CA PRO A 278 31.15 3.64 25.05
C PRO A 278 29.75 3.85 24.45
N ALA A 279 28.89 2.84 24.63
CA ALA A 279 27.49 2.94 24.23
C ALA A 279 26.76 4.08 24.96
N GLN A 280 26.04 4.91 24.21
CA GLN A 280 25.15 5.96 24.71
C GLN A 280 23.71 5.57 24.34
N ASN A 281 23.14 4.67 25.12
CA ASN A 281 21.89 3.98 24.76
C ASN A 281 20.71 4.31 25.69
N LEU A 282 20.82 5.38 26.46
CA LEU A 282 19.80 5.79 27.42
C LEU A 282 18.87 6.84 26.79
N TRP A 283 17.57 6.53 26.82
CA TRP A 283 16.51 7.38 26.27
C TRP A 283 15.50 7.71 27.36
N ARG A 284 15.22 9.00 27.57
CA ARG A 284 14.15 9.48 28.44
C ARG A 284 12.86 9.58 27.65
N VAL A 285 11.79 9.00 28.17
CA VAL A 285 10.45 9.02 27.56
C VAL A 285 9.71 10.29 27.97
N GLU A 286 9.35 11.15 27.02
CA GLU A 286 8.52 12.33 27.25
C GLU A 286 7.14 12.11 26.62
N ILE A 287 6.05 12.07 27.41
CA ILE A 287 4.69 11.94 26.89
C ILE A 287 4.16 13.35 26.67
N VAL A 288 3.81 13.68 25.42
CA VAL A 288 3.48 15.05 25.02
C VAL A 288 2.01 15.36 25.30
N ASN A 289 1.11 14.43 25.01
CA ASN A 289 -0.33 14.57 25.24
C ASN A 289 -0.75 14.05 26.62
N ARG A 290 0.02 14.38 27.66
CA ARG A 290 -0.25 13.95 29.05
C ARG A 290 -1.16 14.94 29.77
N ASP A 291 -2.04 14.43 30.61
CA ASP A 291 -2.84 15.23 31.55
C ASP A 291 -2.12 15.45 32.89
N SER A 292 -1.22 14.53 33.27
CA SER A 292 -0.47 14.57 34.52
C SER A 292 0.99 14.14 34.34
N ASP A 293 1.88 14.53 35.25
CA ASP A 293 3.30 14.14 35.19
C ASP A 293 3.54 12.68 35.57
N ASN A 294 2.56 11.98 36.15
CA ASN A 294 2.60 10.56 36.44
C ASN A 294 1.91 9.70 35.36
N GLU A 295 1.63 10.29 34.18
CA GLU A 295 0.95 9.59 33.10
C GLU A 295 1.76 8.36 32.64
N ILE A 296 1.06 7.24 32.51
CA ILE A 296 1.61 5.97 32.03
C ILE A 296 1.68 6.02 30.50
N TRP A 297 2.77 5.49 29.93
CA TRP A 297 2.89 5.32 28.50
C TRP A 297 1.90 4.26 28.01
N LYS A 298 0.88 4.71 27.28
CA LYS A 298 -0.20 3.88 26.74
C LYS A 298 -0.03 3.63 25.25
N THR A 299 -0.32 2.41 24.83
CA THR A 299 -0.35 2.01 23.42
C THR A 299 -1.44 2.77 22.66
N ILE A 300 -1.15 3.18 21.42
CA ILE A 300 -1.98 3.99 20.51
C ILE A 300 -2.28 5.41 21.01
N LEU A 301 -2.57 5.58 22.30
CA LEU A 301 -3.06 6.83 22.89
C LEU A 301 -1.93 7.82 23.18
N SER A 302 -0.77 7.37 23.68
CA SER A 302 0.31 8.28 24.04
C SER A 302 1.15 8.68 22.83
N GLU A 303 1.33 9.98 22.64
CA GLU A 303 2.32 10.56 21.75
C GLU A 303 3.61 10.81 22.55
N VAL A 304 4.70 10.15 22.19
CA VAL A 304 5.96 10.23 22.94
C VAL A 304 7.11 10.81 22.13
N ARG A 305 7.99 11.55 22.81
CA ARG A 305 9.35 11.84 22.35
C ARG A 305 10.34 10.97 23.09
N LEU A 306 11.31 10.46 22.35
CA LEU A 306 12.45 9.75 22.92
C LEU A 306 13.63 10.70 22.92
N ILE A 307 14.02 11.17 24.12
CA ILE A 307 15.12 12.12 24.30
C ILE A 307 16.36 11.36 24.73
N HIS A 308 17.41 11.41 23.94
CA HIS A 308 18.69 10.84 24.28
C HIS A 308 19.30 11.54 25.50
N VAL A 309 19.71 10.79 26.52
CA VAL A 309 20.15 11.35 27.80
C VAL A 309 21.48 12.10 27.67
N ASN A 310 22.45 11.55 26.94
CA ASN A 310 23.81 12.12 26.87
C ASN A 310 23.88 13.39 26.01
N THR A 311 23.16 13.43 24.89
CA THR A 311 23.24 14.56 23.93
C THR A 311 22.01 15.47 23.95
N SER A 312 20.95 15.10 24.68
CA SER A 312 19.64 15.77 24.66
C SER A 312 18.98 15.84 23.27
N ALA A 313 19.45 15.02 22.31
CA ALA A 313 18.85 14.90 21.00
C ALA A 313 17.54 14.11 21.06
N VAL A 314 16.55 14.48 20.25
CA VAL A 314 15.28 13.79 20.12
C VAL A 314 15.29 12.92 18.89
N LEU A 315 14.79 11.70 19.02
CA LEU A 315 14.57 10.80 17.90
C LEU A 315 13.54 11.39 16.93
N LYS A 316 13.96 11.68 15.71
CA LYS A 316 13.14 12.37 14.71
C LYS A 316 13.24 11.68 13.35
N LEU A 317 12.14 11.70 12.61
CA LEU A 317 12.13 11.37 11.18
C LEU A 317 12.58 12.60 10.36
N SER A 318 13.63 12.48 9.55
CA SER A 318 14.10 13.62 8.74
C SER A 318 13.20 13.88 7.52
N GLY A 319 12.57 12.83 7.00
CA GLY A 319 11.76 12.85 5.77
C GLY A 319 12.58 12.60 4.49
N ALA A 320 13.91 12.51 4.58
CA ALA A 320 14.77 12.17 3.47
C ALA A 320 14.86 10.64 3.29
N SER A 321 14.87 10.17 2.04
CA SER A 321 15.12 8.77 1.71
C SER A 321 16.62 8.50 1.59
N LEU A 322 17.10 7.48 2.29
CA LEU A 322 18.49 7.03 2.20
C LEU A 322 18.85 6.57 0.78
N PRO A 323 20.14 6.60 0.40
CA PRO A 323 20.60 6.04 -0.86
C PRO A 323 20.43 4.51 -0.95
N GLU A 324 20.93 3.91 -2.03
CA GLU A 324 20.80 2.47 -2.31
C GLU A 324 21.34 1.58 -1.17
N TRP A 325 22.44 1.99 -0.51
CA TRP A 325 23.01 1.27 0.63
C TRP A 325 22.07 1.20 1.85
N GLY A 326 21.07 2.08 1.93
CA GLY A 326 20.03 2.14 2.95
C GLY A 326 18.65 1.72 2.42
N TYR A 327 18.61 1.00 1.28
CA TYR A 327 17.40 0.45 0.68
C TYR A 327 16.28 1.47 0.38
N ARG A 328 16.63 2.75 0.18
CA ARG A 328 15.66 3.85 0.02
C ARG A 328 14.68 4.01 1.18
N GLN A 329 15.02 3.49 2.36
CA GLN A 329 14.24 3.69 3.58
C GLN A 329 14.40 5.12 4.08
N LEU A 330 13.49 5.58 4.95
CA LEU A 330 13.54 6.95 5.45
C LEU A 330 14.60 7.10 6.55
N GLU A 331 15.32 8.22 6.53
CA GLU A 331 16.38 8.54 7.50
C GLU A 331 15.79 8.94 8.86
N VAL A 332 16.34 8.31 9.92
CA VAL A 332 16.05 8.64 11.32
C VAL A 332 17.28 9.34 11.91
N ILE A 333 17.04 10.46 12.59
CA ILE A 333 18.09 11.36 13.08
C ILE A 333 17.87 11.73 14.54
N GLY A 334 18.95 12.12 15.22
CA GLY A 334 18.92 12.74 16.53
C GLY A 334 19.04 14.25 16.38
N GLU A 335 17.97 14.99 16.67
CA GLU A 335 17.96 16.45 16.52
C GLU A 335 17.77 17.16 17.86
N LYS A 336 18.48 18.26 18.09
CA LYS A 336 18.28 19.06 19.31
C LYS A 336 16.86 19.63 19.33
N ILE A 337 16.28 19.68 20.52
CA ILE A 337 14.92 20.22 20.73
C ILE A 337 14.88 21.69 20.26
N SER A 338 14.10 21.95 19.21
CA SER A 338 13.73 23.30 18.78
C SER A 338 12.41 23.73 19.45
N LYS A 339 12.16 25.04 19.58
CA LYS A 339 10.96 25.59 20.24
C LYS A 339 9.65 25.42 19.42
N GLY A 340 9.59 24.48 18.48
CA GLY A 340 8.43 24.22 17.62
C GLY A 340 7.82 22.84 17.85
N TYR A 341 6.49 22.72 17.77
CA TYR A 341 5.83 21.42 17.72
C TYR A 341 6.06 20.79 16.34
N HIS A 342 6.84 19.71 16.30
CA HIS A 342 7.11 18.96 15.07
C HIS A 342 6.59 17.52 15.20
N GLN A 343 5.55 17.18 14.43
CA GLN A 343 4.98 15.82 14.41
C GLN A 343 6.01 14.74 14.04
N SER A 344 7.08 15.10 13.31
CA SER A 344 8.17 14.19 12.96
C SER A 344 9.01 13.71 14.14
N MET A 345 8.95 14.41 15.28
CA MET A 345 9.65 14.05 16.52
C MET A 345 8.80 13.16 17.44
N LEU A 346 7.53 12.93 17.07
CA LEU A 346 6.58 12.18 17.88
C LEU A 346 6.43 10.76 17.36
N TRP A 347 6.36 9.85 18.30
CA TRP A 347 6.19 8.43 18.06
C TRP A 347 5.02 7.91 18.87
N ASN A 348 4.29 6.95 18.32
CA ASN A 348 3.28 6.20 19.06
C ASN A 348 3.59 4.71 18.99
N VAL A 349 3.14 3.97 20.01
CA VAL A 349 3.21 2.51 19.97
C VAL A 349 2.00 2.01 19.21
N GLU A 350 2.22 1.26 18.13
CA GLU A 350 1.14 0.71 17.32
C GLU A 350 0.80 -0.72 17.76
N GLU A 351 1.78 -1.63 17.71
CA GLU A 351 1.64 -3.00 18.21
C GLU A 351 2.40 -3.18 19.52
N HIS A 352 1.81 -3.93 20.45
CA HIS A 352 2.34 -4.17 21.78
C HIS A 352 2.03 -5.59 22.27
N ARG A 353 3.03 -6.24 22.88
CA ARG A 353 2.86 -7.45 23.70
C ARG A 353 3.87 -7.48 24.85
N TYR A 354 3.53 -8.15 25.94
CA TYR A 354 4.48 -8.44 27.01
C TYR A 354 5.38 -9.62 26.61
N GLY A 355 6.70 -9.40 26.55
CA GLY A 355 7.64 -10.47 26.23
C GLY A 355 7.71 -11.50 27.36
N LYS A 356 7.61 -12.78 27.01
CA LYS A 356 7.65 -13.90 27.97
C LYS A 356 8.93 -14.74 27.87
N SER A 357 9.59 -14.72 26.72
CA SER A 357 10.73 -15.60 26.44
C SER A 357 12.07 -15.04 26.93
N HIS A 358 12.80 -15.87 27.68
CA HIS A 358 14.12 -15.54 28.20
C HIS A 358 15.24 -15.77 27.17
N GLU A 359 15.11 -16.80 26.34
CA GLU A 359 16.10 -17.14 25.31
C GLU A 359 15.90 -16.34 24.02
N GLN A 360 17.00 -16.05 23.32
CA GLN A 360 16.93 -15.29 22.07
C GLN A 360 16.18 -16.03 20.97
N LYS A 361 16.43 -17.33 20.79
CA LYS A 361 15.76 -18.13 19.74
C LYS A 361 14.25 -18.18 19.93
N GLU A 362 13.80 -18.37 21.17
CA GLU A 362 12.38 -18.34 21.51
C GLU A 362 11.76 -16.96 21.28
N ARG A 363 12.47 -15.88 21.63
CA ARG A 363 12.02 -14.50 21.34
C ARG A 363 11.89 -14.25 19.85
N GLU A 364 12.84 -14.70 19.03
CA GLU A 364 12.75 -14.56 17.58
C GLU A 364 11.49 -15.27 17.06
N VAL A 365 11.22 -16.50 17.52
CA VAL A 365 9.99 -17.22 17.20
C VAL A 365 8.74 -16.47 17.69
N GLU A 366 8.76 -15.93 18.92
CA GLU A 366 7.66 -15.13 19.49
C GLU A 366 7.35 -13.90 18.64
N LEU A 367 8.38 -13.19 18.15
CA LEU A 367 8.25 -12.02 17.29
C LEU A 367 7.69 -12.37 15.91
N HIS A 368 8.03 -13.54 15.37
CA HIS A 368 7.46 -14.05 14.13
C HIS A 368 6.00 -14.50 14.29
N LEU A 369 5.56 -14.85 15.51
CA LEU A 369 4.17 -15.22 15.76
C LEU A 369 3.25 -13.99 15.71
N PRO A 370 2.07 -14.11 15.06
CA PRO A 370 1.09 -13.04 15.04
C PRO A 370 0.63 -12.69 16.48
N THR A 371 0.43 -11.40 16.78
CA THR A 371 -0.22 -10.97 18.03
C THR A 371 -1.62 -11.59 18.09
N GLN A 372 -1.83 -12.64 18.85
CA GLN A 372 -3.12 -13.34 18.83
C GLN A 372 -4.20 -12.52 19.55
N ILE A 373 -5.12 -11.87 18.84
CA ILE A 373 -6.51 -11.66 19.29
C ILE A 373 -7.46 -11.67 18.07
N ASN A 374 -8.49 -12.52 18.12
CA ASN A 374 -9.53 -12.65 17.10
C ASN A 374 -10.72 -11.74 17.43
N ILE A 375 -10.74 -10.51 16.90
CA ILE A 375 -12.00 -9.75 16.81
C ILE A 375 -12.09 -9.16 15.40
N SER A 376 -12.82 -9.86 14.52
CA SER A 376 -13.09 -9.36 13.17
C SER A 376 -14.28 -8.38 13.20
N GLN A 377 -14.00 -7.11 12.91
CA GLN A 377 -15.07 -6.19 12.54
C GLN A 377 -15.54 -6.55 11.13
N LYS A 378 -16.80 -6.95 10.99
CA LYS A 378 -17.42 -7.22 9.70
C LYS A 378 -17.82 -5.90 9.04
N LEU A 379 -16.93 -5.33 8.22
CA LEU A 379 -17.32 -4.26 7.28
C LEU A 379 -18.31 -4.80 6.24
N THR A 380 -19.27 -3.96 5.85
CA THR A 380 -20.21 -4.29 4.78
C THR A 380 -19.52 -4.31 3.42
N PHE A 381 -20.02 -5.11 2.49
CA PHE A 381 -19.49 -5.16 1.12
C PHE A 381 -19.50 -3.78 0.45
N ILE A 382 -20.56 -2.98 0.63
CA ILE A 382 -20.68 -1.65 0.02
C ILE A 382 -19.58 -0.71 0.53
N ALA A 383 -19.27 -0.74 1.83
CA ALA A 383 -18.18 0.06 2.39
C ALA A 383 -16.83 -0.35 1.77
N LYS A 384 -16.56 -1.66 1.68
CA LYS A 384 -15.34 -2.17 1.04
C LYS A 384 -15.26 -1.79 -0.44
N PHE A 385 -16.36 -1.97 -1.18
CA PHE A 385 -16.43 -1.67 -2.61
C PHE A 385 -16.19 -0.19 -2.88
N THR A 386 -16.89 0.71 -2.19
CA THR A 386 -16.76 2.16 -2.39
C THR A 386 -15.36 2.67 -2.06
N GLU A 387 -14.77 2.20 -0.96
CA GLU A 387 -13.40 2.55 -0.60
C GLU A 387 -12.40 2.09 -1.68
N LEU A 388 -12.52 0.85 -2.13
CA LEU A 388 -11.64 0.29 -3.16
C LEU A 388 -11.76 1.07 -4.48
N GLN A 389 -12.98 1.36 -4.93
CA GLN A 389 -13.22 2.15 -6.15
C GLN A 389 -12.62 3.55 -6.05
N TRP A 390 -12.81 4.21 -4.90
CA TRP A 390 -12.23 5.53 -4.65
C TRP A 390 -10.70 5.49 -4.73
N LYS A 391 -10.07 4.46 -4.15
CA LYS A 391 -8.61 4.28 -4.20
C LYS A 391 -8.10 4.02 -5.61
N ILE A 392 -8.79 3.19 -6.40
CA ILE A 392 -8.42 2.95 -7.81
C ILE A 392 -8.43 4.26 -8.61
N LEU A 393 -9.36 5.19 -8.34
CA LEU A 393 -9.47 6.46 -9.06
C LEU A 393 -8.52 7.56 -8.57
N THR A 394 -8.14 7.55 -7.28
CA THR A 394 -7.42 8.66 -6.65
C THR A 394 -5.95 8.37 -6.37
N LEU A 395 -5.55 7.10 -6.34
CA LEU A 395 -4.15 6.72 -6.12
C LEU A 395 -3.32 7.20 -7.33
N LYS A 396 -2.53 8.26 -7.11
CA LYS A 396 -1.50 8.68 -8.06
C LYS A 396 -0.29 7.78 -7.86
N ASN A 397 0.09 7.03 -8.88
CA ASN A 397 1.46 6.57 -8.96
C ASN A 397 2.32 7.80 -9.28
N GLU A 398 3.40 7.99 -8.52
CA GLU A 398 4.49 8.86 -8.95
C GLU A 398 5.18 8.18 -10.13
N ASP A 399 4.62 8.35 -11.33
CA ASP A 399 5.20 7.80 -12.54
C ASP A 399 6.43 8.64 -12.92
N THR A 400 7.62 8.10 -12.66
CA THR A 400 8.82 8.53 -13.37
C THR A 400 8.62 8.19 -14.84
N GLU A 401 8.64 9.19 -15.73
CA GLU A 401 8.51 8.97 -17.17
C GLU A 401 9.44 7.85 -17.64
N HIS A 402 8.84 6.77 -18.14
CA HIS A 402 9.60 5.62 -18.60
C HIS A 402 10.27 5.94 -19.94
N LYS A 403 11.47 5.41 -20.18
CA LYS A 403 12.24 5.65 -21.42
C LYS A 403 11.48 5.30 -22.71
N TYR A 404 10.58 4.32 -22.64
CA TYR A 404 9.72 3.89 -23.76
C TYR A 404 8.29 4.45 -23.65
N SER A 405 8.08 5.54 -22.90
CA SER A 405 6.82 6.27 -22.93
C SER A 405 6.66 6.97 -24.29
N SER A 406 5.42 7.07 -24.76
CA SER A 406 5.08 7.71 -26.03
C SER A 406 3.89 8.64 -25.85
N SER A 407 3.80 9.67 -26.69
CA SER A 407 2.68 10.58 -26.69
C SER A 407 1.52 10.01 -27.53
N PRO A 408 0.26 10.40 -27.27
CA PRO A 408 -0.89 9.91 -28.03
C PRO A 408 -0.83 10.20 -29.53
N LEU A 409 -0.13 11.26 -29.96
CA LEU A 409 0.04 11.60 -31.37
C LEU A 409 0.99 10.63 -32.07
N ASP A 410 2.03 10.16 -31.37
CA ASP A 410 3.01 9.21 -31.90
C ASP A 410 2.37 7.85 -32.25
N TRP A 411 1.23 7.52 -31.64
CA TRP A 411 0.51 6.27 -31.90
C TRP A 411 -0.09 6.23 -33.32
N ILE A 412 -0.45 7.40 -33.87
CA ILE A 412 -1.04 7.52 -35.21
C ILE A 412 0.05 7.45 -36.28
N THR A 413 1.19 8.12 -36.04
CA THR A 413 2.29 8.17 -37.00
C THR A 413 3.21 6.96 -36.91
N LEU A 414 3.08 6.13 -35.86
CA LEU A 414 3.93 4.97 -35.58
C LEU A 414 5.43 5.33 -35.50
N GLU A 415 5.75 6.56 -35.08
CA GLU A 415 7.13 7.06 -34.99
C GLU A 415 7.91 6.43 -33.84
N THR A 416 7.22 5.89 -32.84
CA THR A 416 7.82 5.28 -31.65
C THR A 416 7.48 3.79 -31.56
N ASN A 417 8.42 3.01 -31.03
CA ASN A 417 8.22 1.59 -30.71
C ASN A 417 8.36 1.36 -29.21
N ILE A 418 7.76 0.28 -28.72
CA ILE A 418 7.90 -0.15 -27.33
C ILE A 418 8.63 -1.49 -27.30
N ALA A 419 9.82 -1.51 -26.70
CA ALA A 419 10.58 -2.74 -26.52
C ALA A 419 10.01 -3.54 -25.34
N TYR A 420 9.56 -4.76 -25.60
CA TYR A 420 9.02 -5.67 -24.57
C TYR A 420 10.06 -6.59 -23.98
N TRP A 421 11.02 -7.01 -24.80
CA TRP A 421 12.03 -7.95 -24.34
C TRP A 421 13.28 -7.91 -25.20
N PHE A 422 14.42 -8.17 -24.56
CA PHE A 422 15.74 -8.25 -25.17
C PHE A 422 16.50 -9.45 -24.61
N HIS A 423 17.03 -10.31 -25.48
CA HIS A 423 17.88 -11.43 -25.10
C HIS A 423 19.36 -11.01 -25.09
N SER A 424 20.02 -11.16 -23.93
CA SER A 424 21.41 -10.71 -23.75
C SER A 424 22.44 -11.42 -24.63
N SER A 425 22.31 -12.73 -24.86
CA SER A 425 23.31 -13.49 -25.63
C SER A 425 23.01 -13.68 -27.13
N SER A 426 21.74 -13.87 -27.53
CA SER A 426 21.37 -14.04 -28.94
C SER A 426 21.02 -12.74 -29.65
N GLY A 427 20.84 -11.63 -28.92
CA GLY A 427 20.43 -10.34 -29.45
C GLY A 427 18.99 -10.29 -29.96
N ALA A 428 18.19 -11.34 -29.75
CA ALA A 428 16.78 -11.38 -30.14
C ALA A 428 15.96 -10.33 -29.36
N GLN A 429 15.02 -9.67 -30.04
CA GLN A 429 14.21 -8.60 -29.45
C GLN A 429 12.74 -8.78 -29.80
N ILE A 430 11.85 -8.39 -28.90
CA ILE A 430 10.41 -8.31 -29.15
C ILE A 430 10.01 -6.84 -29.01
N HIS A 431 9.46 -6.28 -30.08
CA HIS A 431 8.97 -4.91 -30.14
C HIS A 431 7.49 -4.88 -30.45
N LEU A 432 6.79 -3.94 -29.82
CA LEU A 432 5.45 -3.57 -30.19
C LEU A 432 5.53 -2.45 -31.24
N LEU A 433 5.11 -2.79 -32.46
CA LEU A 433 4.95 -1.85 -33.56
C LEU A 433 3.76 -2.32 -34.41
N GLY A 434 2.95 -1.37 -34.87
CA GLY A 434 1.87 -1.64 -35.82
C GLY A 434 2.38 -1.86 -37.25
N ASN A 435 1.52 -2.36 -38.11
CA ASN A 435 1.82 -2.39 -39.55
C ASN A 435 1.58 -1.02 -40.17
N LEU A 436 2.54 -0.56 -40.97
CA LEU A 436 2.44 0.69 -41.73
C LEU A 436 1.53 0.56 -42.98
N VAL A 437 1.25 -0.67 -43.42
CA VAL A 437 0.47 -0.99 -44.64
C VAL A 437 -0.56 -2.07 -44.34
#